data_AF-A0A952WZX3-F1
#
_entry.id   AF-A0A952WZX3-F1
#
_cell.length_a   1.000
_cell.length_b   1.000
_cell.length_c   1.000
_cell.angle_alpha   90.00
_cell.angle_beta   90.00
_cell.angle_gamma   90.00
#
_symmetry.space_group_name_H-M   'P 1'
#
loop_
_entity.id
_entity.type
_entity.pdbx_description
1 polymer ?
#
loop_
_entity_poly.entity_id
_entity_poly.type
_entity_poly.pdbx_seq_one_letter_code
_entity_poly.pdbx_strand_id
1 'polypeptide(L)'
;MRLAFSCVAGCVLVLAFAASAQAQPLIQVQQNFSNDPGWDHYQNRIRGVDMPQIRQDFGWRPTNHTGAGPGEISGRVENSRRQAYYAMPLGRPFTFDDELSASGRLALHHIGLRGVGYIGFFNSQRHTWRVWSSMAFRIWEEDDLGQVMFDWMSSDWQARGAETAILLQPDGATHAWSFRYEPDVRADPVWRDELLERHVTSRTGNSAPYDLQGEEHLLERMRAEEPGLTAEALHRRLLAARDQGLLEYFHRHDQHRWWKRPDAGQGHGRVTLTFEGHDPYVFWFDQEIRRAPAEFDRFGLFNIARFGTRVELSLSDLTVNGERIELNQDPGWEGRNNASSYEEPNFHGAHSYGWSQTNWAGERPGEIGGLFWRTEPQDPLFSYYGDDVGELTLDDPISFSGSICFTDGMTDAAAYFGYFNSDNQVETFERDQPDAGFPMRNMLGVTLADSSAVGYYFTPLASASNREGSGASCGVFTPDRRRRQFSFVYDPQAADGLGEVTVTLDGVPTRFALTRQQREAGAVFNRFGLANVRRGGHSVEFYLDDLNYTARRDESALPSRRDQTTVEVPYPHKSAGRSY
;
A
#
# COMPACT_ATOMS: atom_id res chain seq x y z
N MET A 1 98.40 30.46 -7.31
CA MET A 1 97.56 29.36 -7.84
C MET A 1 96.29 29.29 -7.00
N ARG A 2 95.14 29.15 -7.69
CA ARG A 2 93.75 28.97 -7.21
C ARG A 2 92.94 30.23 -6.83
N LEU A 3 91.92 30.43 -7.67
CA LEU A 3 90.78 31.34 -7.58
C LEU A 3 89.75 30.85 -6.54
N ALA A 4 88.96 31.80 -6.03
CA ALA A 4 87.61 31.57 -5.50
C ALA A 4 86.65 32.57 -6.17
N PHE A 5 85.51 32.07 -6.65
CA PHE A 5 84.40 32.85 -7.20
C PHE A 5 83.17 32.61 -6.31
N SER A 6 82.47 33.69 -5.95
CA SER A 6 81.17 33.65 -5.25
C SER A 6 80.01 33.77 -6.24
N CYS A 7 79.01 32.91 -6.10
CA CYS A 7 77.74 32.93 -6.82
C CYS A 7 76.72 33.87 -6.15
N VAL A 8 75.92 34.56 -6.96
CA VAL A 8 74.75 35.36 -6.58
C VAL A 8 73.48 34.59 -6.95
N ALA A 9 72.52 34.53 -6.02
CA ALA A 9 71.22 33.88 -6.19
C ALA A 9 70.19 34.83 -6.83
N GLY A 10 69.36 34.31 -7.72
CA GLY A 10 68.19 35.00 -8.28
C GLY A 10 66.91 34.19 -7.99
N CYS A 11 65.96 34.79 -7.28
CA CYS A 11 64.63 34.25 -7.04
C CYS A 11 63.69 34.56 -8.22
N VAL A 12 63.06 33.54 -8.79
CA VAL A 12 61.93 33.68 -9.73
C VAL A 12 60.65 33.35 -8.98
N LEU A 13 59.73 34.31 -8.89
CA LEU A 13 58.39 34.13 -8.35
C LEU A 13 57.50 33.56 -9.45
N VAL A 14 56.98 32.34 -9.26
CA VAL A 14 55.94 31.75 -10.12
C VAL A 14 54.60 31.98 -9.45
N LEU A 15 53.80 32.92 -9.98
CA LEU A 15 52.40 33.11 -9.60
C LEU A 15 51.56 32.03 -10.30
N ALA A 16 51.15 31.01 -9.55
CA ALA A 16 50.14 30.06 -9.98
C ALA A 16 48.76 30.74 -9.88
N PHE A 17 48.18 31.09 -11.02
CA PHE A 17 46.75 31.38 -11.10
C PHE A 17 46.00 30.06 -10.93
N ALA A 18 45.46 29.83 -9.74
CA ALA A 18 44.39 28.86 -9.55
C ALA A 18 43.17 29.42 -10.29
N ALA A 19 42.84 28.85 -11.44
CA ALA A 19 41.54 29.07 -12.07
C ALA A 19 40.49 28.49 -11.12
N SER A 20 39.82 29.35 -10.37
CA SER A 20 38.59 28.99 -9.68
C SER A 20 37.58 28.56 -10.75
N ALA A 21 37.30 27.27 -10.83
CA ALA A 21 36.14 26.77 -11.57
C ALA A 21 34.93 27.52 -11.01
N GLN A 22 34.38 28.45 -11.80
CA GLN A 22 33.13 29.12 -11.44
C GLN A 22 32.07 28.02 -11.32
N ALA A 23 31.48 27.87 -10.13
CA ALA A 23 30.34 26.99 -9.95
C ALA A 23 29.26 27.40 -10.95
N GLN A 24 28.73 26.44 -11.71
CA GLN A 24 27.66 26.68 -12.68
C GLN A 24 26.46 27.36 -12.00
N PRO A 25 25.74 28.24 -12.73
CA PRO A 25 24.63 28.99 -12.16
C PRO A 25 23.46 28.07 -11.78
N LEU A 26 22.64 28.52 -10.83
CA LEU A 26 21.33 27.95 -10.58
C LEU A 26 20.32 28.57 -11.57
N ILE A 27 19.53 27.72 -12.21
CA ILE A 27 18.46 28.11 -13.14
C ILE A 27 17.12 27.51 -12.70
N GLN A 28 16.02 28.06 -13.22
CA GLN A 28 14.70 27.44 -13.16
C GLN A 28 14.39 26.81 -14.52
N VAL A 29 14.17 25.50 -14.55
CA VAL A 29 13.83 24.74 -15.75
C VAL A 29 12.31 24.57 -15.80
N GLN A 30 11.72 24.95 -16.94
CA GLN A 30 10.30 24.75 -17.22
C GLN A 30 10.11 23.58 -18.17
N GLN A 31 9.27 22.62 -17.79
CA GLN A 31 9.01 21.40 -18.55
C GLN A 31 7.51 21.13 -18.62
N ASN A 32 6.94 21.29 -19.82
CA ASN A 32 5.51 21.11 -20.12
C ASN A 32 5.18 19.75 -20.77
N PHE A 33 6.20 18.89 -20.91
CA PHE A 33 6.09 17.52 -21.45
C PHE A 33 5.35 17.32 -22.78
N SER A 34 5.16 18.37 -23.59
CA SER A 34 4.59 18.26 -24.94
C SER A 34 5.35 17.28 -25.85
N ASN A 35 6.62 17.02 -25.53
CA ASN A 35 7.44 15.95 -26.08
C ASN A 35 8.22 15.27 -24.96
N ASP A 36 8.68 14.05 -25.21
CA ASP A 36 9.61 13.35 -24.31
C ASP A 36 10.87 14.21 -24.13
N PRO A 37 11.21 14.64 -22.90
CA PRO A 37 12.41 15.42 -22.66
C PRO A 37 13.70 14.60 -22.80
N GLY A 38 13.59 13.27 -22.89
CA GLY A 38 14.72 12.35 -22.96
C GLY A 38 15.57 12.37 -21.69
N TRP A 39 14.89 12.39 -20.53
CA TRP A 39 15.55 12.37 -19.23
C TRP A 39 16.29 11.07 -18.97
N ASP A 40 17.20 11.10 -17.99
CA ASP A 40 17.90 9.90 -17.55
C ASP A 40 16.95 8.91 -16.88
N HIS A 41 17.22 7.62 -17.05
CA HIS A 41 16.31 6.59 -16.60
C HIS A 41 17.01 5.27 -16.31
N TYR A 42 16.41 4.51 -15.40
CA TYR A 42 16.83 3.16 -15.06
C TYR A 42 15.59 2.31 -14.78
N GLN A 43 15.38 1.26 -15.57
CA GLN A 43 14.30 0.26 -15.41
C GLN A 43 12.87 0.81 -15.15
N ASN A 44 12.57 2.04 -15.59
CA ASN A 44 11.26 2.68 -15.36
C ASN A 44 10.13 2.07 -16.21
N ARG A 45 10.48 1.34 -17.28
CA ARG A 45 9.55 0.59 -18.15
C ARG A 45 9.87 -0.89 -18.11
N ILE A 46 9.08 -1.65 -17.37
CA ILE A 46 9.16 -3.11 -17.31
C ILE A 46 7.99 -3.72 -18.08
N ARG A 47 8.31 -4.65 -18.96
CA ARG A 47 7.35 -5.46 -19.71
C ARG A 47 7.45 -6.90 -19.25
N GLY A 48 6.32 -7.46 -18.84
CA GLY A 48 6.23 -8.88 -18.55
C GLY A 48 6.32 -9.75 -19.80
N VAL A 49 7.04 -10.86 -19.70
CA VAL A 49 7.01 -11.96 -20.68
C VAL A 49 6.56 -13.24 -19.99
N ASP A 50 6.10 -14.24 -20.75
CA ASP A 50 5.53 -15.49 -20.22
C ASP A 50 4.33 -15.27 -19.27
N MET A 51 3.52 -14.24 -19.55
CA MET A 51 2.40 -13.89 -18.69
C MET A 51 1.30 -14.97 -18.70
N PRO A 52 0.69 -15.31 -17.54
CA PRO A 52 -0.37 -16.30 -17.49
C PRO A 52 -1.65 -15.78 -18.15
N GLN A 53 -2.42 -16.71 -18.73
CA GLN A 53 -3.79 -16.45 -19.16
C GLN A 53 -4.72 -16.52 -17.95
N ILE A 54 -5.37 -15.40 -17.64
CA ILE A 54 -6.42 -15.31 -16.64
C ILE A 54 -7.74 -15.78 -17.24
N ARG A 55 -8.49 -16.59 -16.50
CA ARG A 55 -9.86 -16.99 -16.83
C ARG A 55 -10.79 -16.74 -15.65
N GLN A 56 -11.68 -15.77 -15.81
CA GLN A 56 -12.83 -15.58 -14.95
C GLN A 56 -14.01 -16.37 -15.54
N ASP A 57 -14.61 -17.24 -14.75
CA ASP A 57 -15.76 -18.05 -15.16
C ASP A 57 -16.65 -18.34 -13.93
N PHE A 58 -17.34 -17.31 -13.47
CA PHE A 58 -18.20 -17.38 -12.29
C PHE A 58 -19.48 -16.56 -12.45
N GLY A 59 -20.54 -16.98 -11.76
CA GLY A 59 -21.86 -16.36 -11.82
C GLY A 59 -22.94 -17.34 -11.39
N TRP A 60 -24.21 -17.07 -11.72
CA TRP A 60 -25.27 -18.04 -11.49
C TRP A 60 -25.08 -19.29 -12.37
N ARG A 61 -25.29 -20.47 -11.78
CA ARG A 61 -25.27 -21.76 -12.48
C ARG A 61 -26.46 -22.63 -12.05
N PRO A 62 -27.06 -23.40 -12.97
CA PRO A 62 -28.07 -24.41 -12.64
C PRO A 62 -27.41 -25.69 -12.10
N THR A 63 -26.63 -25.54 -11.02
CA THR A 63 -25.94 -26.61 -10.30
C THR A 63 -26.43 -26.68 -8.85
N ASN A 64 -26.03 -27.72 -8.11
CA ASN A 64 -26.46 -27.94 -6.73
C ASN A 64 -25.30 -28.47 -5.88
N HIS A 65 -24.12 -27.84 -5.97
CA HIS A 65 -22.93 -28.28 -5.24
C HIS A 65 -23.09 -28.14 -3.72
N THR A 66 -23.94 -27.22 -3.27
CA THR A 66 -24.25 -26.94 -1.87
C THR A 66 -25.43 -27.75 -1.29
N GLY A 67 -26.16 -28.47 -2.14
CA GLY A 67 -27.34 -29.26 -1.77
C GLY A 67 -28.62 -28.45 -1.48
N ALA A 68 -28.62 -27.13 -1.67
CA ALA A 68 -29.70 -26.24 -1.24
C ALA A 68 -30.81 -26.00 -2.28
N GLY A 69 -30.62 -26.35 -3.55
CA GLY A 69 -31.60 -26.05 -4.59
C GLY A 69 -31.08 -26.20 -6.02
N PRO A 70 -31.90 -25.87 -7.03
CA PRO A 70 -31.55 -26.10 -8.44
C PRO A 70 -30.59 -25.06 -9.04
N GLY A 71 -30.15 -24.06 -8.29
CA GLY A 71 -29.15 -23.11 -8.74
C GLY A 71 -28.40 -22.41 -7.60
N GLU A 72 -27.24 -21.87 -7.94
CA GLU A 72 -26.27 -21.29 -7.00
C GLU A 72 -25.34 -20.27 -7.70
N ILE A 73 -24.68 -19.42 -6.93
CA ILE A 73 -23.59 -18.57 -7.45
C ILE A 73 -22.30 -19.37 -7.35
N SER A 74 -21.69 -19.71 -8.48
CA SER A 74 -20.57 -20.66 -8.49
C SER A 74 -19.59 -20.41 -9.64
N GLY A 75 -18.35 -20.82 -9.43
CA GLY A 75 -17.37 -20.96 -10.49
C GLY A 75 -15.95 -20.57 -10.10
N ARG A 76 -15.14 -20.32 -11.13
CA ARG A 76 -13.72 -20.00 -11.03
C ARG A 76 -13.51 -18.50 -10.94
N VAL A 77 -12.96 -18.07 -9.82
CA VAL A 77 -12.51 -16.71 -9.57
C VAL A 77 -10.99 -16.71 -9.57
N GLU A 78 -10.38 -15.98 -10.49
CA GLU A 78 -8.93 -15.80 -10.55
C GLU A 78 -8.49 -14.46 -9.96
N ASN A 79 -7.35 -14.49 -9.28
CA ASN A 79 -6.67 -13.30 -8.80
C ASN A 79 -6.07 -12.55 -9.99
N SER A 80 -6.38 -11.26 -10.12
CA SER A 80 -5.87 -10.43 -11.21
C SER A 80 -6.04 -8.97 -10.83
N ARG A 81 -5.16 -8.09 -11.33
CA ARG A 81 -5.34 -6.65 -11.15
C ARG A 81 -6.62 -6.11 -11.81
N ARG A 82 -7.18 -6.83 -12.77
CA ARG A 82 -8.45 -6.44 -13.39
C ARG A 82 -9.60 -6.90 -12.50
N GLN A 83 -10.38 -5.93 -12.07
CA GLN A 83 -11.62 -6.12 -11.34
C GLN A 83 -12.59 -7.06 -12.09
N ALA A 84 -13.13 -8.03 -11.36
CA ALA A 84 -14.22 -8.90 -11.80
C ALA A 84 -15.21 -9.15 -10.64
N TYR A 85 -16.50 -9.16 -10.95
CA TYR A 85 -17.56 -9.50 -10.00
C TYR A 85 -18.82 -10.01 -10.69
N TYR A 86 -19.64 -10.74 -9.94
CA TYR A 86 -21.03 -11.05 -10.25
C TYR A 86 -21.86 -10.77 -9.00
N ALA A 87 -22.67 -9.71 -9.04
CA ALA A 87 -23.21 -9.10 -7.83
C ALA A 87 -24.58 -8.45 -8.04
N MET A 88 -25.43 -8.47 -7.01
CA MET A 88 -26.69 -7.74 -7.02
C MET A 88 -26.46 -6.24 -6.81
N PRO A 89 -27.10 -5.37 -7.60
CA PRO A 89 -27.19 -3.95 -7.29
C PRO A 89 -28.00 -3.73 -6.00
N LEU A 90 -27.51 -2.83 -5.15
CA LEU A 90 -28.24 -2.38 -3.97
C LEU A 90 -29.11 -1.18 -4.36
N GLY A 91 -30.35 -1.13 -3.86
CA GLY A 91 -31.31 -0.05 -4.19
C GLY A 91 -30.85 1.35 -3.79
N ARG A 92 -29.90 1.43 -2.85
CA ARG A 92 -29.09 2.61 -2.52
C ARG A 92 -27.73 2.12 -2.00
N PRO A 93 -26.69 2.97 -2.03
CA PRO A 93 -25.48 2.63 -1.31
C PRO A 93 -25.69 2.56 0.20
N PHE A 94 -25.04 1.59 0.85
CA PHE A 94 -24.92 1.49 2.31
C PHE A 94 -23.60 2.09 2.79
N THR A 95 -23.56 2.48 4.06
CA THR A 95 -22.36 3.01 4.72
C THR A 95 -22.06 2.23 6.01
N PHE A 96 -21.04 2.66 6.76
CA PHE A 96 -20.81 2.12 8.11
C PHE A 96 -21.91 2.49 9.13
N ASP A 97 -22.87 3.34 8.80
CA ASP A 97 -23.99 3.69 9.69
C ASP A 97 -25.22 2.80 9.48
N ASP A 98 -25.21 1.96 8.46
CA ASP A 98 -26.29 1.02 8.18
C ASP A 98 -26.04 -0.33 8.87
N GLU A 99 -27.11 -0.96 9.37
CA GLU A 99 -27.05 -2.37 9.76
C GLU A 99 -26.96 -3.24 8.49
N LEU A 100 -25.99 -4.16 8.46
CA LEU A 100 -25.77 -5.05 7.33
C LEU A 100 -25.76 -6.50 7.79
N SER A 101 -26.32 -7.39 6.99
CA SER A 101 -26.22 -8.83 7.25
C SER A 101 -26.22 -9.63 5.96
N ALA A 102 -25.52 -10.76 5.98
CA ALA A 102 -25.65 -11.77 4.96
C ALA A 102 -25.44 -13.17 5.54
N SER A 103 -26.13 -14.15 4.97
CA SER A 103 -25.95 -15.56 5.32
C SER A 103 -26.15 -16.45 4.11
N GLY A 104 -25.70 -17.69 4.23
CA GLY A 104 -25.97 -18.72 3.23
C GLY A 104 -25.19 -20.00 3.50
N ARG A 105 -25.02 -20.78 2.43
CA ARG A 105 -24.18 -21.97 2.40
C ARG A 105 -23.02 -21.75 1.45
N LEU A 106 -21.85 -22.28 1.81
CA LEU A 106 -20.63 -22.18 1.02
C LEU A 106 -20.01 -23.56 0.87
N ALA A 107 -19.61 -23.91 -0.35
CA ALA A 107 -18.76 -25.06 -0.63
C ALA A 107 -17.48 -24.58 -1.34
N LEU A 108 -16.32 -24.96 -0.82
CA LEU A 108 -15.01 -24.67 -1.42
C LEU A 108 -14.55 -25.89 -2.22
N HIS A 109 -14.38 -25.75 -3.53
CA HIS A 109 -14.03 -26.85 -4.44
C HIS A 109 -12.55 -26.85 -4.80
N HIS A 110 -11.92 -25.68 -4.78
CA HIS A 110 -10.51 -25.54 -5.12
C HIS A 110 -9.95 -24.27 -4.48
N ILE A 111 -8.75 -24.38 -3.94
CA ILE A 111 -7.91 -23.26 -3.56
C ILE A 111 -6.54 -23.50 -4.19
N GLY A 112 -6.07 -22.55 -5.01
CA GLY A 112 -4.73 -22.60 -5.57
C GLY A 112 -3.81 -21.62 -4.87
N LEU A 113 -2.50 -21.72 -5.14
CA LEU A 113 -1.46 -20.84 -4.58
C LEU A 113 -1.89 -19.37 -4.56
N ARG A 114 -1.95 -18.78 -3.35
CA ARG A 114 -2.37 -17.40 -3.06
C ARG A 114 -3.76 -17.04 -3.61
N GLY A 115 -4.61 -18.02 -3.93
CA GLY A 115 -5.96 -17.82 -4.43
C GLY A 115 -6.82 -17.10 -3.41
N VAL A 116 -7.63 -16.15 -3.88
CA VAL A 116 -8.56 -15.40 -3.01
C VAL A 116 -9.90 -15.19 -3.70
N GLY A 117 -10.99 -15.42 -2.97
CA GLY A 117 -12.34 -15.06 -3.39
C GLY A 117 -13.05 -14.28 -2.29
N TYR A 118 -13.72 -13.18 -2.64
CA TYR A 118 -14.48 -12.37 -1.68
C TYR A 118 -15.99 -12.58 -1.81
N ILE A 119 -16.67 -12.57 -0.67
CA ILE A 119 -18.13 -12.54 -0.57
C ILE A 119 -18.54 -11.43 0.40
N GLY A 120 -19.36 -10.49 -0.07
CA GLY A 120 -19.90 -9.43 0.81
C GLY A 120 -20.29 -8.16 0.07
N PHE A 121 -20.32 -7.06 0.83
CA PHE A 121 -20.69 -5.73 0.36
C PHE A 121 -19.46 -4.97 -0.15
N PHE A 122 -19.58 -4.29 -1.29
CA PHE A 122 -18.47 -3.54 -1.88
C PHE A 122 -18.95 -2.41 -2.79
N ASN A 123 -18.03 -1.52 -3.15
CA ASN A 123 -18.22 -0.51 -4.19
C ASN A 123 -17.79 -1.03 -5.57
N SER A 124 -18.70 -0.97 -6.54
CA SER A 124 -18.49 -1.47 -7.90
C SER A 124 -17.49 -0.66 -8.74
N GLN A 125 -17.10 0.55 -8.30
CA GLN A 125 -16.27 1.44 -9.09
C GLN A 125 -14.78 1.06 -9.08
N ARG A 126 -14.29 0.46 -8.00
CA ARG A 126 -12.85 0.18 -7.82
C ARG A 126 -12.59 -1.03 -6.94
N HIS A 127 -11.76 -1.96 -7.40
CA HIS A 127 -11.16 -3.01 -6.57
C HIS A 127 -9.68 -2.75 -6.32
N THR A 128 -9.24 -3.16 -5.15
CA THR A 128 -7.84 -3.13 -4.71
C THR A 128 -7.51 -4.43 -3.98
N TRP A 129 -6.27 -4.66 -3.56
CA TRP A 129 -5.95 -5.92 -2.86
C TRP A 129 -6.55 -5.99 -1.44
N ARG A 130 -6.77 -4.86 -0.78
CA ARG A 130 -7.86 -4.72 0.20
C ARG A 130 -8.95 -3.95 -0.50
N VAL A 131 -10.12 -4.55 -0.72
CA VAL A 131 -11.08 -3.97 -1.67
C VAL A 131 -11.60 -2.63 -1.16
N TRP A 132 -11.42 -1.58 -1.96
CA TRP A 132 -11.81 -0.22 -1.62
C TRP A 132 -13.30 -0.12 -1.34
N SER A 133 -13.66 0.61 -0.27
CA SER A 133 -15.06 0.80 0.15
C SER A 133 -15.81 -0.54 0.18
N SER A 134 -15.43 -1.43 1.09
CA SER A 134 -16.03 -2.77 1.22
C SER A 134 -16.20 -3.22 2.67
N MET A 135 -17.06 -4.22 2.85
CA MET A 135 -17.24 -5.00 4.07
C MET A 135 -17.58 -6.44 3.66
N ALA A 136 -16.59 -7.32 3.75
CA ALA A 136 -16.69 -8.66 3.19
C ALA A 136 -15.76 -9.63 3.90
N PHE A 137 -16.11 -10.92 3.84
CA PHE A 137 -15.12 -11.95 4.13
C PHE A 137 -14.48 -12.44 2.83
N ARG A 138 -13.23 -12.88 2.95
CA ARG A 138 -12.51 -13.58 1.89
C ARG A 138 -12.15 -14.98 2.31
N ILE A 139 -12.11 -15.88 1.34
CA ILE A 139 -11.40 -17.15 1.46
C ILE A 139 -10.02 -16.93 0.84
N TRP A 140 -8.98 -17.22 1.60
CA TRP A 140 -7.59 -17.01 1.24
C TRP A 140 -6.81 -18.31 1.38
N GLU A 141 -5.92 -18.60 0.44
CA GLU A 141 -5.05 -19.78 0.52
C GLU A 141 -3.99 -19.66 1.62
N GLU A 142 -4.06 -20.57 2.60
CA GLU A 142 -3.07 -20.76 3.66
C GLU A 142 -2.85 -22.27 3.81
N ASP A 143 -1.63 -22.75 3.54
CA ASP A 143 -1.22 -24.16 3.64
C ASP A 143 -2.20 -25.13 2.93
N ASP A 144 -2.54 -24.83 1.68
CA ASP A 144 -3.51 -25.58 0.86
C ASP A 144 -4.97 -25.60 1.41
N LEU A 145 -5.26 -24.80 2.44
CA LEU A 145 -6.59 -24.61 3.02
C LEU A 145 -7.15 -23.23 2.65
N GLY A 146 -8.48 -23.12 2.66
CA GLY A 146 -9.18 -21.84 2.55
C GLY A 146 -9.36 -21.20 3.91
N GLN A 147 -8.46 -20.32 4.33
CA GLN A 147 -8.63 -19.53 5.54
C GLN A 147 -9.67 -18.42 5.30
N VAL A 148 -10.65 -18.33 6.19
CA VAL A 148 -11.61 -17.22 6.18
C VAL A 148 -10.97 -16.02 6.87
N MET A 149 -11.05 -14.85 6.23
CA MET A 149 -10.64 -13.57 6.79
C MET A 149 -11.78 -12.58 6.63
N PHE A 150 -11.94 -11.63 7.55
CA PHE A 150 -12.93 -10.56 7.40
C PHE A 150 -12.21 -9.23 7.27
N ASP A 151 -12.51 -8.48 6.21
CA ASP A 151 -11.93 -7.17 5.93
C ASP A 151 -13.02 -6.10 5.76
N TRP A 152 -12.69 -4.87 6.13
CA TRP A 152 -13.47 -3.70 5.76
C TRP A 152 -12.55 -2.53 5.45
N MET A 153 -13.02 -1.67 4.55
CA MET A 153 -12.27 -0.51 4.10
C MET A 153 -13.22 0.65 3.80
N SER A 154 -12.83 1.85 4.19
CA SER A 154 -13.54 3.10 3.91
C SER A 154 -13.23 3.65 2.51
N SER A 155 -14.03 4.61 2.05
CA SER A 155 -13.82 5.34 0.79
C SER A 155 -12.61 6.28 0.82
N ASP A 156 -12.13 6.67 2.00
CA ASP A 156 -10.91 7.46 2.20
C ASP A 156 -9.67 6.59 2.52
N TRP A 157 -9.74 5.29 2.25
CA TRP A 157 -8.60 4.35 2.26
C TRP A 157 -8.12 3.85 3.63
N GLN A 158 -8.96 3.95 4.65
CA GLN A 158 -8.71 3.33 5.95
C GLN A 158 -9.16 1.88 5.90
N ALA A 159 -8.24 0.95 6.09
CA ALA A 159 -8.49 -0.48 6.04
C ALA A 159 -8.30 -1.12 7.42
N ARG A 160 -9.12 -2.13 7.71
CA ARG A 160 -9.03 -3.01 8.88
C ARG A 160 -9.43 -4.42 8.46
N GLY A 161 -9.05 -5.39 9.26
CA GLY A 161 -9.42 -6.78 9.03
C GLY A 161 -8.60 -7.71 9.89
N ALA A 162 -9.03 -8.95 9.97
CA ALA A 162 -8.33 -9.97 10.71
C ALA A 162 -8.47 -11.34 10.07
N GLU A 163 -7.40 -12.11 10.22
CA GLU A 163 -7.32 -13.51 9.86
C GLU A 163 -7.96 -14.35 10.98
N THR A 164 -8.78 -15.33 10.60
CA THR A 164 -9.48 -16.19 11.56
C THR A 164 -8.86 -17.60 11.59
N ALA A 165 -9.12 -18.36 12.64
CA ALA A 165 -8.78 -19.78 12.72
C ALA A 165 -9.79 -20.69 11.96
N ILE A 166 -10.67 -20.12 11.13
CA ILE A 166 -11.60 -20.88 10.31
C ILE A 166 -10.85 -21.30 9.04
N LEU A 167 -10.54 -22.58 8.94
CA LEU A 167 -9.85 -23.21 7.82
C LEU A 167 -10.79 -24.19 7.11
N LEU A 168 -11.06 -23.94 5.84
CA LEU A 168 -11.94 -24.76 5.01
C LEU A 168 -11.11 -25.69 4.11
N GLN A 169 -11.49 -26.95 4.07
CA GLN A 169 -10.93 -27.89 3.10
C GLN A 169 -11.51 -27.62 1.71
N PRO A 170 -10.71 -27.66 0.63
CA PRO A 170 -11.20 -27.56 -0.73
C PRO A 170 -11.77 -28.90 -1.24
N ASP A 171 -12.64 -29.55 -0.46
CA ASP A 171 -13.20 -30.88 -0.71
C ASP A 171 -14.66 -30.87 -1.17
N GLY A 172 -15.24 -29.68 -1.33
CA GLY A 172 -16.64 -29.47 -1.67
C GLY A 172 -17.61 -29.65 -0.49
N ALA A 173 -17.12 -29.85 0.74
CA ALA A 173 -17.96 -29.85 1.93
C ALA A 173 -18.68 -28.51 2.05
N THR A 174 -19.95 -28.57 2.48
CA THR A 174 -20.79 -27.39 2.58
C THR A 174 -20.89 -26.92 4.02
N HIS A 175 -20.66 -25.63 4.24
CA HIS A 175 -20.73 -24.97 5.54
C HIS A 175 -21.80 -23.89 5.53
N ALA A 176 -22.67 -23.87 6.53
CA ALA A 176 -23.49 -22.68 6.80
C ALA A 176 -22.61 -21.53 7.30
N TRP A 177 -22.88 -20.31 6.83
CA TRP A 177 -22.17 -19.11 7.24
C TRP A 177 -23.14 -17.94 7.43
N SER A 178 -22.77 -17.00 8.30
CA SER A 178 -23.42 -15.70 8.37
C SER A 178 -22.49 -14.63 8.91
N PHE A 179 -22.70 -13.38 8.50
CA PHE A 179 -22.20 -12.23 9.23
C PHE A 179 -23.28 -11.19 9.46
N ARG A 180 -23.17 -10.48 10.58
CA ARG A 180 -24.02 -9.33 10.93
C ARG A 180 -23.16 -8.20 11.45
N TYR A 181 -23.33 -7.03 10.87
CA TYR A 181 -22.74 -5.78 11.29
C TYR A 181 -23.78 -4.93 12.01
N GLU A 182 -23.52 -4.62 13.27
CA GLU A 182 -24.38 -3.83 14.14
C GLU A 182 -23.68 -2.49 14.43
N PRO A 183 -24.09 -1.38 13.78
CA PRO A 183 -23.31 -0.13 13.75
C PRO A 183 -23.28 0.61 15.09
N ASP A 184 -24.26 0.38 15.97
CA ASP A 184 -24.43 1.16 17.21
C ASP A 184 -24.01 0.41 18.49
N VAL A 185 -23.64 -0.86 18.37
CA VAL A 185 -23.20 -1.67 19.52
C VAL A 185 -21.91 -1.09 20.10
N ARG A 186 -21.84 -0.98 21.43
CA ARG A 186 -20.68 -0.45 22.15
C ARG A 186 -20.03 -1.53 22.99
N ALA A 187 -18.71 -1.48 23.05
CA ALA A 187 -17.92 -2.31 23.95
C ALA A 187 -18.20 -1.91 25.41
N ASP A 188 -18.12 -2.87 26.33
CA ASP A 188 -18.05 -2.59 27.76
C ASP A 188 -16.56 -2.50 28.16
N PRO A 189 -16.02 -1.32 28.47
CA PRO A 189 -14.59 -1.16 28.75
C PRO A 189 -14.17 -1.69 30.14
N VAL A 190 -15.10 -2.20 30.97
CA VAL A 190 -14.81 -2.64 32.34
C VAL A 190 -14.19 -4.03 32.36
N TRP A 191 -12.91 -4.14 32.71
CA TRP A 191 -12.26 -5.43 32.94
C TRP A 191 -12.86 -6.14 34.15
N ARG A 192 -13.28 -7.39 33.95
CA ARG A 192 -13.81 -8.28 35.01
C ARG A 192 -12.82 -9.39 35.39
N ASP A 193 -11.92 -9.74 34.48
CA ASP A 193 -10.82 -10.66 34.72
C ASP A 193 -9.53 -9.85 34.91
N GLU A 194 -9.22 -9.55 36.16
CA GLU A 194 -8.02 -8.77 36.53
C GLU A 194 -6.73 -9.49 36.16
N LEU A 195 -6.72 -10.83 36.16
CA LEU A 195 -5.53 -11.60 35.81
C LEU A 195 -5.27 -11.47 34.31
N LEU A 196 -6.31 -11.60 33.49
CA LEU A 196 -6.23 -11.40 32.05
C LEU A 196 -5.81 -9.97 31.71
N GLU A 197 -6.38 -8.96 32.38
CA GLU A 197 -5.98 -7.56 32.21
C GLU A 197 -4.50 -7.35 32.47
N ARG A 198 -3.94 -7.96 33.53
CA ARG A 198 -2.51 -7.80 33.86
C ARG A 198 -1.58 -8.45 32.81
N HIS A 199 -1.97 -9.59 32.26
CA HIS A 199 -1.05 -10.43 31.46
C HIS A 199 -1.16 -10.26 29.94
N VAL A 200 -2.30 -9.77 29.43
CA VAL A 200 -2.43 -9.47 28.00
C VAL A 200 -1.66 -8.20 27.66
N THR A 201 -0.87 -8.26 26.58
CA THR A 201 -0.03 -7.15 26.15
C THR A 201 -0.85 -5.99 25.56
N SER A 202 -0.38 -4.76 25.77
CA SER A 202 -0.86 -3.57 25.04
C SER A 202 -0.14 -3.36 23.71
N ARG A 203 0.86 -4.18 23.36
CA ARG A 203 1.52 -4.10 22.05
C ARG A 203 0.59 -4.65 20.97
N THR A 204 0.13 -3.76 20.11
CA THR A 204 -0.82 -4.06 19.04
C THR A 204 -0.13 -4.54 17.77
N GLY A 205 -0.91 -5.16 16.88
CA GLY A 205 -0.47 -5.53 15.53
C GLY A 205 0.32 -6.84 15.47
N ASN A 206 0.23 -7.51 14.33
CA ASN A 206 0.85 -8.82 14.10
C ASN A 206 2.38 -8.79 13.94
N SER A 207 3.00 -7.61 13.87
CA SER A 207 4.46 -7.45 13.85
C SER A 207 5.10 -7.54 15.23
N ALA A 208 4.31 -7.56 16.31
CA ALA A 208 4.86 -7.70 17.65
C ALA A 208 5.36 -9.14 17.90
N PRO A 209 6.34 -9.30 18.80
CA PRO A 209 6.87 -10.62 19.16
C PRO A 209 5.79 -11.61 19.61
N TYR A 210 5.88 -12.85 19.13
CA TYR A 210 4.87 -13.87 19.40
C TYR A 210 4.81 -14.27 20.88
N ASP A 211 5.95 -14.32 21.57
CA ASP A 211 6.04 -14.57 23.01
C ASP A 211 5.19 -13.61 23.86
N LEU A 212 4.99 -12.38 23.37
CA LEU A 212 4.13 -11.40 24.05
C LEU A 212 2.63 -11.62 23.78
N GLN A 213 2.27 -12.01 22.56
CA GLN A 213 0.88 -12.07 22.08
C GLN A 213 0.27 -13.47 22.06
N GLY A 214 1.11 -14.50 22.07
CA GLY A 214 0.73 -15.89 21.87
C GLY A 214 -0.08 -16.44 23.03
N GLU A 215 -1.19 -17.11 22.71
CA GLU A 215 -2.09 -17.69 23.72
C GLU A 215 -1.36 -18.71 24.62
N GLU A 216 -0.46 -19.52 24.06
CA GLU A 216 0.34 -20.49 24.82
C GLU A 216 1.27 -19.83 25.83
N HIS A 217 1.93 -18.74 25.45
CA HIS A 217 2.80 -17.97 26.33
C HIS A 217 2.01 -17.19 27.38
N LEU A 218 0.82 -16.71 27.02
CA LEU A 218 -0.10 -16.10 27.97
C LEU A 218 -0.55 -17.13 29.02
N LEU A 219 -0.85 -18.36 28.60
CA LEU A 219 -1.19 -19.46 29.51
C LEU A 219 -0.06 -19.77 30.48
N GLU A 220 1.18 -19.84 30.01
CA GLU A 220 2.36 -20.04 30.85
C GLU A 220 2.50 -18.95 31.91
N ARG A 221 2.35 -17.68 31.52
CA ARG A 221 2.41 -16.54 32.45
C ARG A 221 1.28 -16.58 33.47
N MET A 222 0.04 -16.84 33.04
CA MET A 222 -1.11 -16.86 33.94
C MET A 222 -1.09 -18.06 34.89
N ARG A 223 -0.51 -19.20 34.51
CA ARG A 223 -0.35 -20.37 35.38
C ARG A 223 0.55 -20.14 36.59
N ALA A 224 1.42 -19.13 36.53
CA ALA A 224 2.22 -18.73 37.69
C ALA A 224 1.34 -18.18 38.84
N GLU A 225 0.16 -17.63 38.52
CA GLU A 225 -0.80 -17.09 39.50
C GLU A 225 -2.05 -17.97 39.63
N GLU A 226 -2.43 -18.71 38.59
CA GLU A 226 -3.56 -19.65 38.58
C GLU A 226 -3.11 -21.04 38.06
N PRO A 227 -2.47 -21.87 38.91
CA PRO A 227 -1.86 -23.14 38.47
C PRO A 227 -2.83 -24.14 37.82
N GLY A 228 -4.12 -24.05 38.11
CA GLY A 228 -5.17 -24.92 37.56
C GLY A 228 -5.71 -24.49 36.19
N LEU A 229 -5.23 -23.38 35.62
CA LEU A 229 -5.74 -22.85 34.36
C LEU A 229 -5.43 -23.78 33.17
N THR A 230 -6.49 -24.24 32.49
CA THR A 230 -6.38 -25.02 31.25
C THR A 230 -6.36 -24.12 30.02
N ALA A 231 -5.84 -24.62 28.90
CA ALA A 231 -5.85 -23.88 27.63
C ALA A 231 -7.29 -23.54 27.21
N GLU A 232 -8.22 -24.50 27.27
CA GLU A 232 -9.64 -24.27 26.96
C GLU A 232 -10.30 -23.22 27.86
N ALA A 233 -9.95 -23.19 29.15
CA ALA A 233 -10.47 -22.18 30.08
C ALA A 233 -9.91 -20.79 29.77
N LEU A 234 -8.62 -20.68 29.43
CA LEU A 234 -8.02 -19.42 28.98
C LEU A 234 -8.66 -18.95 27.67
N HIS A 235 -8.79 -19.83 26.68
CA HIS A 235 -9.39 -19.52 25.39
C HIS A 235 -10.80 -18.94 25.54
N ARG A 236 -11.65 -19.56 26.38
CA ARG A 236 -12.99 -19.04 26.68
C ARG A 236 -12.97 -17.66 27.36
N ARG A 237 -12.01 -17.40 28.26
CA ARG A 237 -11.84 -16.07 28.88
C ARG A 237 -11.44 -15.02 27.85
N LEU A 238 -10.52 -15.37 26.94
CA LEU A 238 -10.06 -14.50 25.85
C LEU A 238 -11.20 -14.17 24.88
N LEU A 239 -11.98 -15.17 24.46
CA LEU A 239 -13.16 -14.96 23.62
C LEU A 239 -14.20 -14.07 24.32
N ALA A 240 -14.47 -14.28 25.60
CA ALA A 240 -15.38 -13.43 26.36
C ALA A 240 -14.90 -11.97 26.42
N ALA A 241 -13.61 -11.74 26.63
CA ALA A 241 -13.02 -10.39 26.65
C ALA A 241 -13.00 -9.74 25.25
N ARG A 242 -12.76 -10.51 24.18
CA ARG A 242 -12.92 -10.06 22.78
C ARG A 242 -14.36 -9.65 22.50
N ASP A 243 -15.32 -10.49 22.85
CA ASP A 243 -16.75 -10.26 22.59
C ASP A 243 -17.31 -9.10 23.41
N GLN A 244 -16.69 -8.81 24.55
CA GLN A 244 -16.92 -7.61 25.34
C GLN A 244 -16.34 -6.34 24.68
N GLY A 245 -15.31 -6.49 23.83
CA GLY A 245 -14.63 -5.40 23.12
C GLY A 245 -13.39 -4.87 23.79
N LEU A 246 -12.73 -5.70 24.61
CA LEU A 246 -11.47 -5.39 25.30
C LEU A 246 -10.22 -5.88 24.55
N LEU A 247 -10.36 -6.94 23.75
CA LEU A 247 -9.26 -7.61 23.06
C LEU A 247 -9.46 -7.63 21.55
N GLU A 248 -8.35 -7.50 20.81
CA GLU A 248 -8.26 -7.96 19.42
C GLU A 248 -7.78 -9.40 19.40
N TYR A 249 -8.24 -10.14 18.39
CA TYR A 249 -7.83 -11.51 18.14
C TYR A 249 -7.41 -11.67 16.68
N PHE A 250 -6.25 -12.26 16.47
CA PHE A 250 -5.68 -12.50 15.15
C PHE A 250 -5.09 -13.89 15.10
N HIS A 251 -5.44 -14.68 14.08
CA HIS A 251 -4.91 -16.02 13.89
C HIS A 251 -4.12 -16.11 12.60
N ARG A 252 -2.81 -16.39 12.68
CA ARG A 252 -1.93 -16.43 11.52
C ARG A 252 -0.84 -17.48 11.66
N HIS A 253 -0.57 -18.25 10.61
CA HIS A 253 0.45 -19.31 10.62
C HIS A 253 0.29 -20.25 11.84
N ASP A 254 -0.94 -20.71 12.09
CA ASP A 254 -1.32 -21.56 13.24
C ASP A 254 -1.04 -20.94 14.62
N GLN A 255 -0.98 -19.60 14.71
CA GLN A 255 -0.72 -18.88 15.95
C GLN A 255 -1.91 -18.03 16.38
N HIS A 256 -2.47 -18.35 17.55
CA HIS A 256 -3.43 -17.50 18.25
C HIS A 256 -2.73 -16.30 18.90
N ARG A 257 -3.06 -15.08 18.45
CA ARG A 257 -2.49 -13.82 18.95
C ARG A 257 -3.56 -12.91 19.55
N TRP A 258 -3.25 -12.38 20.72
CA TRP A 258 -4.15 -11.54 21.50
C TRP A 258 -3.45 -10.28 22.00
N TRP A 259 -4.15 -9.14 21.93
CA TRP A 259 -3.68 -7.89 22.53
C TRP A 259 -4.85 -7.00 22.94
N LYS A 260 -4.59 -6.08 23.87
CA LYS A 260 -5.59 -5.11 24.32
C LYS A 260 -5.97 -4.15 23.19
N ARG A 261 -7.26 -3.89 23.05
CA ARG A 261 -7.75 -2.80 22.19
C ARG A 261 -7.31 -1.46 22.79
N PRO A 262 -6.56 -0.63 22.04
CA PRO A 262 -6.03 0.63 22.58
C PRO A 262 -7.16 1.59 22.98
N ASP A 263 -8.27 1.55 22.25
CA ASP A 263 -9.39 2.50 22.39
C ASP A 263 -10.67 1.79 22.87
N ALA A 264 -10.53 0.77 23.71
CA ALA A 264 -11.67 0.02 24.27
C ALA A 264 -12.70 0.99 24.88
N GLY A 265 -13.95 0.92 24.39
CA GLY A 265 -15.06 1.77 24.83
C GLY A 265 -15.18 3.14 24.15
N GLN A 266 -14.24 3.56 23.30
CA GLN A 266 -14.33 4.84 22.58
C GLN A 266 -15.03 4.73 21.21
N GLY A 267 -14.96 3.56 20.58
CA GLY A 267 -15.64 3.23 19.33
C GLY A 267 -17.03 2.60 19.54
N HIS A 268 -17.72 2.37 18.43
CA HIS A 268 -18.95 1.59 18.34
C HIS A 268 -18.98 0.84 17.01
N GLY A 269 -19.86 -0.13 16.85
CA GLY A 269 -19.88 -0.97 15.67
C GLY A 269 -19.21 -2.31 15.91
N ARG A 270 -19.93 -3.38 15.58
CA ARG A 270 -19.46 -4.76 15.75
C ARG A 270 -19.87 -5.61 14.57
N VAL A 271 -18.94 -6.42 14.06
CA VAL A 271 -19.25 -7.52 13.16
C VAL A 271 -19.19 -8.83 13.94
N THR A 272 -20.21 -9.67 13.81
CA THR A 272 -20.17 -11.07 14.22
C THR A 272 -20.17 -11.95 12.99
N LEU A 273 -19.12 -12.74 12.77
CA LEU A 273 -18.95 -13.72 11.70
C LEU A 273 -19.11 -15.14 12.28
N THR A 274 -19.84 -16.00 11.58
CA THR A 274 -20.09 -17.39 12.00
C THR A 274 -19.90 -18.33 10.83
N PHE A 275 -19.30 -19.48 11.11
CA PHE A 275 -19.21 -20.63 10.22
C PHE A 275 -19.58 -21.88 11.01
N GLU A 276 -20.30 -22.79 10.37
CA GLU A 276 -20.71 -24.07 10.96
C GLU A 276 -19.51 -24.84 11.52
N GLY A 277 -19.58 -25.21 12.80
CA GLY A 277 -18.53 -25.95 13.49
C GLY A 277 -17.43 -25.09 14.13
N HIS A 278 -17.53 -23.76 14.07
CA HIS A 278 -16.54 -22.84 14.63
C HIS A 278 -17.16 -21.86 15.64
N ASP A 279 -16.37 -21.41 16.62
CA ASP A 279 -16.75 -20.28 17.47
C ASP A 279 -16.95 -19.01 16.63
N PRO A 280 -17.95 -18.17 16.94
CA PRO A 280 -18.12 -16.89 16.27
C PRO A 280 -16.86 -16.03 16.36
N TYR A 281 -16.57 -15.27 15.31
CA TYR A 281 -15.56 -14.22 15.31
C TYR A 281 -16.24 -12.87 15.50
N VAL A 282 -15.73 -12.09 16.45
CA VAL A 282 -16.23 -10.75 16.73
C VAL A 282 -15.15 -9.74 16.42
N PHE A 283 -15.48 -8.79 15.55
CA PHE A 283 -14.62 -7.68 15.17
C PHE A 283 -15.24 -6.37 15.62
N TRP A 284 -14.44 -5.52 16.25
CA TRP A 284 -14.91 -4.25 16.76
C TRP A 284 -14.34 -3.08 15.98
N PHE A 285 -15.17 -2.10 15.72
CA PHE A 285 -14.75 -0.91 15.01
C PHE A 285 -14.16 0.11 15.99
N ASP A 286 -13.11 0.79 15.56
CA ASP A 286 -12.53 1.94 16.26
C ASP A 286 -13.27 3.23 15.88
N GLN A 287 -12.99 4.32 16.61
CA GLN A 287 -13.66 5.59 16.38
C GLN A 287 -13.30 6.23 15.02
N GLU A 288 -12.09 5.99 14.55
CA GLU A 288 -11.56 6.57 13.31
C GLU A 288 -12.31 6.00 12.11
N ILE A 289 -12.33 4.67 11.98
CA ILE A 289 -12.98 3.98 10.86
C ILE A 289 -14.50 4.21 10.86
N ARG A 290 -15.13 4.39 12.03
CA ARG A 290 -16.57 4.71 12.09
C ARG A 290 -16.91 6.09 11.56
N ARG A 291 -15.97 7.05 11.64
CA ARG A 291 -16.15 8.40 11.08
C ARG A 291 -15.77 8.47 9.61
N ALA A 292 -15.08 7.45 9.11
CA ALA A 292 -14.65 7.38 7.73
C ALA A 292 -15.86 7.20 6.79
N PRO A 293 -15.86 7.85 5.61
CA PRO A 293 -16.90 7.64 4.62
C PRO A 293 -16.84 6.21 4.08
N ALA A 294 -17.98 5.61 3.76
CA ALA A 294 -18.05 4.34 3.05
C ALA A 294 -19.26 4.34 2.12
N GLU A 295 -19.13 3.64 1.00
CA GLU A 295 -20.19 3.50 0.01
C GLU A 295 -20.19 2.08 -0.56
N PHE A 296 -21.14 1.25 -0.15
CA PHE A 296 -21.33 -0.10 -0.69
C PHE A 296 -22.54 -0.11 -1.60
N ASP A 297 -22.36 -0.35 -2.90
CA ASP A 297 -23.44 -0.33 -3.89
C ASP A 297 -23.74 -1.71 -4.48
N ARG A 298 -22.97 -2.74 -4.11
CA ARG A 298 -23.14 -4.13 -4.54
C ARG A 298 -23.02 -5.11 -3.38
N PHE A 299 -23.65 -6.27 -3.53
CA PHE A 299 -23.39 -7.48 -2.76
C PHE A 299 -23.14 -8.65 -3.72
N GLY A 300 -22.10 -9.46 -3.50
CA GLY A 300 -21.90 -10.64 -4.35
C GLY A 300 -20.53 -11.30 -4.21
N LEU A 301 -20.16 -12.06 -5.25
CA LEU A 301 -18.87 -12.73 -5.41
C LEU A 301 -17.95 -11.87 -6.27
N PHE A 302 -16.72 -11.63 -5.80
CA PHE A 302 -15.76 -10.80 -6.52
C PHE A 302 -14.31 -11.23 -6.30
N ASN A 303 -13.45 -10.84 -7.23
CA ASN A 303 -12.01 -11.07 -7.15
C ASN A 303 -11.28 -9.95 -6.38
N ILE A 304 -10.03 -10.23 -6.03
CA ILE A 304 -9.07 -9.30 -5.44
C ILE A 304 -8.16 -8.71 -6.53
N ALA A 305 -7.78 -7.43 -6.41
CA ALA A 305 -6.77 -6.81 -7.30
C ALA A 305 -5.32 -7.14 -6.84
N ARG A 306 -4.97 -8.42 -6.86
CA ARG A 306 -3.67 -8.97 -6.44
C ARG A 306 -3.29 -10.12 -7.37
N PHE A 307 -2.02 -10.49 -7.38
CA PHE A 307 -1.57 -11.71 -8.06
C PHE A 307 -1.73 -12.94 -7.17
N GLY A 308 -2.08 -14.05 -7.82
CA GLY A 308 -2.33 -15.35 -7.24
C GLY A 308 -2.88 -16.26 -8.33
N THR A 309 -3.39 -17.42 -7.95
CA THR A 309 -4.05 -18.32 -8.89
C THR A 309 -5.57 -18.20 -8.78
N ARG A 310 -6.29 -19.26 -8.41
CA ARG A 310 -7.75 -19.29 -8.45
C ARG A 310 -8.36 -19.83 -7.17
N VAL A 311 -9.61 -19.47 -6.95
CA VAL A 311 -10.54 -20.13 -6.05
C VAL A 311 -11.71 -20.64 -6.87
N GLU A 312 -12.21 -21.84 -6.56
CA GLU A 312 -13.48 -22.33 -7.07
C GLU A 312 -14.41 -22.62 -5.90
N LEU A 313 -15.57 -21.95 -5.87
CA LEU A 313 -16.52 -22.05 -4.78
C LEU A 313 -17.96 -21.99 -5.28
N SER A 314 -18.90 -22.44 -4.46
CA SER A 314 -20.35 -22.30 -4.66
C SER A 314 -21.02 -21.65 -3.46
N LEU A 315 -22.00 -20.78 -3.72
CA LEU A 315 -22.82 -20.08 -2.73
C LEU A 315 -24.31 -20.29 -3.01
N SER A 316 -25.07 -20.64 -1.99
CA SER A 316 -26.52 -20.86 -2.10
C SER A 316 -27.26 -20.42 -0.84
N ASP A 317 -28.58 -20.56 -0.85
CA ASP A 317 -29.46 -20.24 0.30
C ASP A 317 -29.20 -18.84 0.87
N LEU A 318 -28.93 -17.90 -0.04
CA LEU A 318 -28.48 -16.57 0.32
C LEU A 318 -29.61 -15.76 0.93
N THR A 319 -29.33 -15.13 2.05
CA THR A 319 -30.15 -14.06 2.64
C THR A 319 -29.27 -12.82 2.78
N VAL A 320 -29.74 -11.67 2.28
CA VAL A 320 -29.01 -10.39 2.35
C VAL A 320 -29.93 -9.37 2.98
N ASN A 321 -29.52 -8.76 4.09
CA ASN A 321 -30.32 -7.79 4.85
C ASN A 321 -31.76 -8.28 5.16
N GLY A 322 -31.89 -9.57 5.47
CA GLY A 322 -33.17 -10.23 5.76
C GLY A 322 -33.99 -10.64 4.54
N GLU A 323 -33.56 -10.29 3.32
CA GLU A 323 -34.21 -10.69 2.07
C GLU A 323 -33.60 -11.99 1.54
N ARG A 324 -34.45 -13.00 1.32
CA ARG A 324 -34.04 -14.27 0.69
C ARG A 324 -33.84 -14.06 -0.81
N ILE A 325 -32.70 -14.51 -1.33
CA ILE A 325 -32.39 -14.49 -2.76
C ILE A 325 -32.85 -15.80 -3.39
N GLU A 326 -33.75 -15.70 -4.37
CA GLU A 326 -34.19 -16.85 -5.17
C GLU A 326 -33.16 -17.16 -6.26
N LEU A 327 -32.56 -18.36 -6.19
CA LEU A 327 -31.54 -18.83 -7.14
C LEU A 327 -32.03 -20.02 -7.99
N ASN A 328 -33.34 -20.27 -8.04
CA ASN A 328 -33.92 -21.33 -8.86
C ASN A 328 -33.84 -21.07 -10.38
N GLN A 329 -33.56 -19.82 -10.75
CA GLN A 329 -33.23 -19.33 -12.07
C GLN A 329 -32.16 -18.23 -11.93
N ASP A 330 -31.60 -17.78 -13.05
CA ASP A 330 -30.66 -16.65 -13.05
C ASP A 330 -31.33 -15.42 -12.40
N PRO A 331 -30.78 -14.87 -11.30
CA PRO A 331 -31.36 -13.73 -10.62
C PRO A 331 -31.12 -12.41 -11.38
N GLY A 332 -30.43 -12.43 -12.52
CA GLY A 332 -30.15 -11.25 -13.34
C GLY A 332 -29.17 -10.28 -12.71
N TRP A 333 -28.25 -10.78 -11.87
CA TRP A 333 -27.22 -9.97 -11.23
C TRP A 333 -26.24 -9.37 -12.24
N GLU A 334 -25.63 -8.25 -11.86
CA GLU A 334 -24.66 -7.57 -12.71
C GLU A 334 -23.34 -8.34 -12.76
N GLY A 335 -22.88 -8.64 -13.97
CA GLY A 335 -21.57 -9.24 -14.23
C GLY A 335 -20.60 -8.22 -14.82
N ARG A 336 -19.42 -8.08 -14.20
CA ARG A 336 -18.27 -7.35 -14.76
C ARG A 336 -17.08 -8.28 -14.84
N ASN A 337 -16.57 -8.52 -16.04
CA ASN A 337 -15.42 -9.42 -16.31
C ASN A 337 -15.53 -10.84 -15.70
N ASN A 338 -16.69 -11.27 -15.21
CA ASN A 338 -16.88 -12.57 -14.56
C ASN A 338 -16.91 -13.77 -15.52
N ALA A 339 -17.12 -13.51 -16.81
CA ALA A 339 -16.99 -14.45 -17.90
C ALA A 339 -16.00 -13.88 -18.93
N SER A 340 -14.71 -13.90 -18.58
CA SER A 340 -13.67 -13.27 -19.41
C SER A 340 -12.38 -14.08 -19.44
N SER A 341 -11.59 -13.89 -20.50
CA SER A 341 -10.24 -14.42 -20.56
C SER A 341 -9.28 -13.43 -21.20
N TYR A 342 -8.12 -13.23 -20.59
CA TYR A 342 -7.12 -12.27 -21.00
C TYR A 342 -5.75 -12.63 -20.43
N GLU A 343 -4.68 -12.11 -21.03
CA GLU A 343 -3.33 -12.19 -20.48
C GLU A 343 -3.19 -11.24 -19.27
N GLU A 344 -2.64 -11.73 -18.16
CA GLU A 344 -2.41 -10.91 -16.95
C GLU A 344 -1.59 -9.66 -17.33
N PRO A 345 -2.08 -8.45 -17.06
CA PRO A 345 -1.39 -7.22 -17.48
C PRO A 345 -0.13 -6.86 -16.70
N ASN A 346 0.12 -7.46 -15.53
CA ASN A 346 1.20 -7.01 -14.64
C ASN A 346 1.69 -8.09 -13.66
N PHE A 347 2.76 -7.80 -12.91
CA PHE A 347 3.22 -8.60 -11.77
C PHE A 347 3.94 -7.67 -10.77
N HIS A 348 4.25 -8.16 -9.58
CA HIS A 348 4.86 -7.34 -8.54
C HIS A 348 6.26 -6.85 -8.96
N GLY A 349 6.45 -5.52 -8.98
CA GLY A 349 7.69 -4.89 -9.41
C GLY A 349 7.70 -4.54 -10.90
N ALA A 350 6.64 -4.80 -11.66
CA ALA A 350 6.54 -4.39 -13.05
C ALA A 350 6.16 -2.89 -13.17
N HIS A 351 7.11 -2.02 -12.84
CA HIS A 351 7.00 -0.57 -12.98
C HIS A 351 6.73 -0.19 -14.44
N SER A 352 5.88 0.81 -14.66
CA SER A 352 5.69 1.41 -15.97
C SER A 352 5.38 2.89 -15.81
N TYR A 353 6.44 3.68 -15.63
CA TYR A 353 6.35 5.13 -15.49
C TYR A 353 7.44 5.85 -16.29
N GLY A 354 7.31 7.17 -16.42
CA GLY A 354 8.17 8.02 -17.23
C GLY A 354 7.30 8.94 -18.09
N TRP A 355 7.83 9.47 -19.19
CA TRP A 355 7.01 10.28 -20.10
C TRP A 355 5.99 9.43 -20.86
N SER A 356 4.73 9.90 -20.93
CA SER A 356 3.64 9.28 -21.70
C SER A 356 2.75 10.29 -22.40
N GLN A 357 2.07 9.84 -23.46
CA GLN A 357 1.09 10.62 -24.23
C GLN A 357 -0.31 10.56 -23.59
N THR A 358 -0.37 10.89 -22.30
CA THR A 358 -1.60 11.00 -21.50
C THR A 358 -1.78 12.46 -21.06
N ASN A 359 -2.90 12.81 -20.41
CA ASN A 359 -3.21 14.18 -19.98
C ASN A 359 -3.98 14.23 -18.65
N TRP A 360 -3.58 13.39 -17.69
CA TRP A 360 -4.19 13.34 -16.36
C TRP A 360 -3.86 14.59 -15.53
N ALA A 361 -2.60 14.99 -15.49
CA ALA A 361 -2.09 16.18 -14.80
C ALA A 361 -2.04 17.42 -15.72
N GLY A 362 -2.01 17.23 -17.04
CA GLY A 362 -1.90 18.27 -18.06
C GLY A 362 -3.18 18.62 -18.83
N GLU A 363 -3.26 19.83 -19.42
CA GLU A 363 -4.37 20.16 -20.36
C GLU A 363 -4.24 19.47 -21.73
N ARG A 364 -3.03 19.05 -22.10
CA ARG A 364 -2.70 18.48 -23.41
C ARG A 364 -1.99 17.13 -23.24
N PRO A 365 -1.94 16.29 -24.29
CA PRO A 365 -1.15 15.07 -24.25
C PRO A 365 0.34 15.35 -23.99
N GLY A 366 0.92 14.59 -23.08
CA GLY A 366 2.31 14.73 -22.63
C GLY A 366 2.38 15.03 -21.13
N GLU A 367 2.96 14.12 -20.36
CA GLU A 367 3.19 14.26 -18.92
C GLU A 367 4.18 13.18 -18.45
N ILE A 368 4.68 13.27 -17.21
CA ILE A 368 5.45 12.18 -16.60
C ILE A 368 4.64 11.50 -15.50
N GLY A 369 4.77 10.18 -15.39
CA GLY A 369 4.02 9.42 -14.40
C GLY A 369 3.77 8.00 -14.86
N GLY A 370 2.83 7.34 -14.22
CA GLY A 370 2.45 5.96 -14.51
C GLY A 370 2.50 5.08 -13.28
N LEU A 371 2.68 3.78 -13.49
CA LEU A 371 2.57 2.76 -12.46
C LEU A 371 3.89 2.56 -11.71
N PHE A 372 3.89 2.87 -10.42
CA PHE A 372 4.98 2.63 -9.50
C PHE A 372 4.67 1.42 -8.64
N TRP A 373 5.62 0.51 -8.48
CA TRP A 373 5.58 -0.49 -7.42
C TRP A 373 6.45 -0.07 -6.24
N ARG A 374 6.05 -0.47 -5.04
CA ARG A 374 7.00 -0.68 -3.96
C ARG A 374 7.74 -1.98 -4.18
N THR A 375 9.06 -1.94 -4.06
CA THR A 375 9.92 -3.12 -4.14
C THR A 375 10.66 -3.29 -2.83
N GLU A 376 10.99 -4.52 -2.45
CA GLU A 376 11.88 -4.73 -1.32
C GLU A 376 13.26 -4.11 -1.61
N PRO A 377 14.05 -3.76 -0.58
CA PRO A 377 15.36 -3.20 -0.81
C PRO A 377 16.27 -4.11 -1.65
N GLN A 378 16.22 -5.42 -1.44
CA GLN A 378 17.00 -6.39 -2.21
C GLN A 378 16.43 -6.72 -3.60
N ASP A 379 15.22 -6.27 -3.93
CA ASP A 379 14.62 -6.56 -5.24
C ASP A 379 15.44 -5.89 -6.35
N PRO A 380 15.77 -6.59 -7.45
CA PRO A 380 16.58 -6.03 -8.53
C PRO A 380 15.81 -5.04 -9.42
N LEU A 381 14.50 -4.90 -9.24
CA LEU A 381 13.60 -4.08 -10.07
C LEU A 381 13.47 -2.63 -9.57
N PHE A 382 14.47 -2.10 -8.86
CA PHE A 382 14.51 -0.67 -8.54
C PHE A 382 14.66 0.19 -9.81
N SER A 383 14.12 1.40 -9.77
CA SER A 383 13.95 2.24 -10.95
C SER A 383 13.96 3.74 -10.65
N TYR A 384 14.27 4.54 -11.67
CA TYR A 384 14.04 6.00 -11.69
C TYR A 384 13.84 6.55 -13.12
N TYR A 385 13.29 7.77 -13.21
CA TYR A 385 13.22 8.59 -14.41
C TYR A 385 13.35 10.06 -14.02
N GLY A 386 14.42 10.76 -14.41
CA GLY A 386 14.69 12.12 -13.94
C GLY A 386 15.73 12.91 -14.75
N ASP A 387 15.59 14.24 -14.74
CA ASP A 387 16.53 15.17 -15.36
C ASP A 387 17.88 15.16 -14.63
N ASP A 388 18.96 15.35 -15.37
CA ASP A 388 20.28 15.62 -14.80
C ASP A 388 20.37 17.09 -14.42
N VAL A 389 20.26 17.36 -13.12
CA VAL A 389 20.21 18.73 -12.58
C VAL A 389 21.58 19.28 -12.19
N GLY A 390 22.67 18.60 -12.55
CA GLY A 390 23.99 18.88 -11.99
C GLY A 390 24.04 18.55 -10.50
N GLU A 391 25.00 19.12 -9.77
CA GLU A 391 25.17 18.85 -8.33
C GLU A 391 24.50 19.94 -7.49
N LEU A 392 23.42 19.58 -6.80
CA LEU A 392 22.74 20.43 -5.82
C LEU A 392 22.98 19.92 -4.41
N THR A 393 23.04 20.83 -3.44
CA THR A 393 23.28 20.51 -2.04
C THR A 393 22.24 21.15 -1.13
N LEU A 394 22.31 20.85 0.17
CA LEU A 394 21.50 21.56 1.17
C LEU A 394 21.86 23.05 1.29
N ASP A 395 22.98 23.54 0.73
CA ASP A 395 23.28 24.98 0.76
C ASP A 395 22.60 25.77 -0.37
N ASP A 396 21.97 25.05 -1.31
CA ASP A 396 21.29 25.66 -2.45
C ASP A 396 19.82 25.94 -2.13
N PRO A 397 19.29 27.11 -2.56
CA PRO A 397 17.85 27.32 -2.60
C PRO A 397 17.24 26.42 -3.68
N ILE A 398 16.36 25.51 -3.27
CA ILE A 398 15.75 24.52 -4.15
C ILE A 398 14.24 24.74 -4.17
N SER A 399 13.67 24.80 -5.36
CA SER A 399 12.22 24.84 -5.52
C SER A 399 11.77 23.93 -6.65
N PHE A 400 10.55 23.45 -6.53
CA PHE A 400 9.82 22.87 -7.65
C PHE A 400 8.31 22.99 -7.47
N SER A 401 7.57 23.04 -8.58
CA SER A 401 6.12 23.15 -8.60
C SER A 401 5.54 22.56 -9.87
N GLY A 402 4.25 22.27 -9.87
CA GLY A 402 3.51 21.87 -11.06
C GLY A 402 2.14 21.34 -10.73
N SER A 403 1.55 20.61 -11.67
CA SER A 403 0.30 19.89 -11.46
C SER A 403 0.55 18.43 -11.11
N ILE A 404 -0.33 17.84 -10.32
CA ILE A 404 -0.34 16.42 -9.98
C ILE A 404 -1.75 15.85 -10.15
N CYS A 405 -1.84 14.61 -10.65
CA CYS A 405 -3.08 13.85 -10.69
C CYS A 405 -2.84 12.44 -10.18
N PHE A 406 -3.57 12.06 -9.13
CA PHE A 406 -3.48 10.74 -8.52
C PHE A 406 -4.61 9.85 -9.07
N THR A 407 -4.27 8.89 -9.93
CA THR A 407 -5.24 8.20 -10.78
C THR A 407 -5.72 6.86 -10.23
N ASP A 408 -4.83 6.12 -9.56
CA ASP A 408 -5.13 4.83 -8.96
C ASP A 408 -4.12 4.44 -7.88
N GLY A 409 -4.52 3.65 -6.88
CA GLY A 409 -3.68 3.26 -5.77
C GLY A 409 -4.11 1.94 -5.15
N MET A 410 -3.18 1.25 -4.47
CA MET A 410 -3.42 0.09 -3.61
C MET A 410 -3.08 0.39 -2.14
N THR A 411 -3.67 -0.30 -1.16
CA THR A 411 -3.16 -0.23 0.23
C THR A 411 -1.70 -0.70 0.29
N ASP A 412 -0.93 -0.22 1.25
CA ASP A 412 0.52 -0.41 1.40
C ASP A 412 1.33 -0.01 0.16
N ALA A 413 0.91 1.01 -0.60
CA ALA A 413 1.60 1.53 -1.77
C ALA A 413 2.30 2.86 -1.52
N ALA A 414 3.37 3.11 -2.28
CA ALA A 414 4.05 4.39 -2.24
C ALA A 414 4.85 4.67 -3.52
N ALA A 415 5.10 5.95 -3.77
CA ALA A 415 6.02 6.42 -4.79
C ALA A 415 6.65 7.75 -4.40
N TYR A 416 7.76 8.10 -5.04
CA TYR A 416 8.54 9.30 -4.74
C TYR A 416 8.72 10.16 -5.98
N PHE A 417 8.65 11.48 -5.80
CA PHE A 417 9.14 12.44 -6.77
C PHE A 417 9.85 13.63 -6.10
N GLY A 418 10.85 14.17 -6.77
CA GLY A 418 11.69 15.26 -6.26
C GLY A 418 13.17 15.04 -6.58
N TYR A 419 14.02 15.60 -5.73
CA TYR A 419 15.48 15.54 -5.88
C TYR A 419 16.07 14.33 -5.18
N PHE A 420 16.88 13.55 -5.89
CA PHE A 420 17.56 12.39 -5.33
C PHE A 420 18.96 12.22 -5.92
N ASN A 421 19.75 11.35 -5.29
CA ASN A 421 21.00 10.87 -5.84
C ASN A 421 20.79 9.54 -6.57
N SER A 422 21.05 9.53 -7.88
CA SER A 422 20.87 8.35 -8.74
C SER A 422 21.71 7.15 -8.30
N ASP A 423 22.97 7.35 -7.89
CA ASP A 423 23.85 6.28 -7.42
C ASP A 423 23.29 5.61 -6.15
N ASN A 424 22.63 6.38 -5.30
CA ASN A 424 21.97 5.83 -4.12
C ASN A 424 20.70 5.06 -4.50
N GLN A 425 19.91 5.57 -5.45
CA GLN A 425 18.69 4.89 -5.90
C GLN A 425 18.98 3.49 -6.49
N VAL A 426 20.12 3.35 -7.19
CA VAL A 426 20.53 2.08 -7.85
C VAL A 426 21.45 1.20 -7.01
N GLU A 427 21.69 1.54 -5.75
CA GLU A 427 22.52 0.73 -4.85
C GLU A 427 21.87 -0.64 -4.58
N THR A 428 22.58 -1.73 -4.80
CA THR A 428 22.08 -3.07 -4.50
C THR A 428 22.20 -3.38 -3.01
N PHE A 429 21.18 -4.00 -2.43
CA PHE A 429 21.20 -4.41 -1.03
C PHE A 429 21.07 -5.92 -0.89
N GLU A 430 21.72 -6.47 0.13
CA GLU A 430 21.45 -7.82 0.58
C GLU A 430 20.16 -7.87 1.41
N ARG A 431 19.56 -9.06 1.50
CA ARG A 431 18.40 -9.28 2.36
C ARG A 431 18.72 -8.93 3.81
N ASP A 432 17.80 -8.26 4.49
CA ASP A 432 17.90 -7.87 5.91
C ASP A 432 19.06 -6.91 6.24
N GLN A 433 19.63 -6.24 5.24
CA GLN A 433 20.67 -5.24 5.47
C GLN A 433 20.11 -4.03 6.28
N PRO A 434 20.71 -3.65 7.42
CA PRO A 434 20.17 -2.61 8.31
C PRO A 434 19.99 -1.24 7.66
N ASP A 435 20.81 -0.95 6.65
CA ASP A 435 20.79 0.33 5.95
C ASP A 435 19.95 0.32 4.66
N ALA A 436 19.31 -0.80 4.35
CA ALA A 436 18.50 -0.95 3.16
C ALA A 436 17.07 -0.46 3.43
N GLY A 437 16.59 0.50 2.62
CA GLY A 437 15.19 0.91 2.65
C GLY A 437 14.93 2.40 2.48
N PHE A 438 13.65 2.76 2.53
CA PHE A 438 13.17 4.12 2.32
C PHE A 438 12.91 4.89 3.64
N PRO A 439 13.23 6.20 3.73
CA PRO A 439 13.89 7.01 2.71
C PRO A 439 15.35 6.60 2.50
N MET A 440 15.83 6.76 1.27
CA MET A 440 17.24 6.61 0.94
C MET A 440 18.00 7.84 1.42
N ARG A 441 19.33 7.77 1.53
CA ARG A 441 20.16 8.98 1.72
C ARG A 441 20.01 9.93 0.53
N ASN A 442 20.21 11.22 0.77
CA ASN A 442 20.18 12.26 -0.25
C ASN A 442 18.86 12.35 -1.03
N MET A 443 17.74 12.54 -0.33
CA MET A 443 16.43 12.81 -0.94
C MET A 443 15.86 14.14 -0.45
N LEU A 444 15.23 14.90 -1.34
CA LEU A 444 14.49 16.12 -1.02
C LEU A 444 13.28 16.21 -1.95
N GLY A 445 12.10 15.87 -1.45
CA GLY A 445 10.93 15.77 -2.32
C GLY A 445 9.66 15.34 -1.60
N VAL A 446 8.77 14.70 -2.35
CA VAL A 446 7.46 14.26 -1.87
C VAL A 446 7.32 12.77 -2.08
N THR A 447 6.79 12.09 -1.07
CA THR A 447 6.28 10.74 -1.20
C THR A 447 4.77 10.77 -1.19
N LEU A 448 4.15 10.06 -2.14
CA LEU A 448 2.78 9.60 -2.00
C LEU A 448 2.85 8.26 -1.30
N ALA A 449 2.41 8.17 -0.05
CA ALA A 449 2.47 6.91 0.71
C ALA A 449 1.21 6.74 1.52
N ASP A 450 0.68 5.52 1.56
CA ASP A 450 -0.43 5.23 2.44
C ASP A 450 0.01 4.76 3.83
N SER A 451 -0.87 5.03 4.78
CA SER A 451 -1.00 4.25 6.00
C SER A 451 -2.28 3.45 5.87
N SER A 452 -2.19 2.12 6.00
CA SER A 452 -3.37 1.25 6.10
C SER A 452 -4.44 1.81 7.04
N ALA A 453 -4.06 2.54 8.08
CA ALA A 453 -4.99 3.06 9.06
C ALA A 453 -5.74 4.33 8.63
N VAL A 454 -5.13 5.17 7.77
CA VAL A 454 -5.56 6.55 7.51
C VAL A 454 -5.80 6.85 6.02
N GLY A 455 -5.19 6.06 5.12
CA GLY A 455 -5.18 6.30 3.68
C GLY A 455 -3.88 6.92 3.19
N TYR A 456 -3.92 7.53 2.00
CA TYR A 456 -2.75 8.10 1.32
C TYR A 456 -2.41 9.49 1.82
N TYR A 457 -1.13 9.75 2.06
CA TYR A 457 -0.60 11.07 2.37
C TYR A 457 0.23 11.64 1.23
N PHE A 458 0.16 12.96 1.09
CA PHE A 458 1.15 13.75 0.38
C PHE A 458 2.21 14.18 1.41
N THR A 459 3.34 13.49 1.45
CA THR A 459 4.34 13.62 2.53
C THR A 459 5.63 14.20 1.97
N PRO A 460 5.90 15.51 2.18
CA PRO A 460 7.20 16.06 1.91
C PRO A 460 8.24 15.55 2.91
N LEU A 461 9.45 15.28 2.42
CA LEU A 461 10.56 14.78 3.21
C LEU A 461 11.90 15.31 2.72
N ALA A 462 12.87 15.30 3.63
CA ALA A 462 14.29 15.49 3.36
C ALA A 462 15.10 14.41 4.11
N SER A 463 16.09 13.83 3.45
CA SER A 463 17.07 12.93 4.05
C SER A 463 18.50 13.35 3.70
N ALA A 464 19.35 13.39 4.71
CA ALA A 464 20.76 13.72 4.56
C ALA A 464 21.59 12.51 4.11
N SER A 465 22.90 12.72 3.89
CA SER A 465 23.86 11.70 3.46
C SER A 465 23.97 10.53 4.46
N ASN A 466 23.74 10.80 5.74
CA ASN A 466 23.71 9.83 6.84
C ASN A 466 22.31 9.22 7.09
N ARG A 467 21.35 9.47 6.18
CA ARG A 467 19.94 9.03 6.25
C ARG A 467 19.09 9.68 7.34
N GLU A 468 19.61 10.64 8.09
CA GLU A 468 18.79 11.41 9.02
C GLU A 468 17.68 12.13 8.24
N GLY A 469 16.45 11.85 8.62
CA GLY A 469 15.25 12.22 7.88
C GLY A 469 14.38 13.21 8.65
N SER A 470 13.72 14.11 7.92
CA SER A 470 12.65 14.95 8.45
C SER A 470 11.54 15.05 7.41
N GLY A 471 10.31 15.27 7.86
CA GLY A 471 9.17 15.37 6.97
C GLY A 471 7.92 15.79 7.73
N ALA A 472 6.86 16.01 6.97
CA ALA A 472 5.54 16.34 7.49
C ALA A 472 4.47 15.69 6.61
N SER A 473 3.22 15.66 7.07
CA SER A 473 2.09 15.22 6.26
C SER A 473 1.25 16.42 5.83
N CYS A 474 1.02 16.57 4.52
CA CYS A 474 0.10 17.57 3.97
C CYS A 474 -1.38 17.11 4.04
N GLY A 475 -1.68 16.08 4.84
CA GLY A 475 -3.00 15.49 4.95
C GLY A 475 -3.26 14.40 3.91
N VAL A 476 -4.51 13.92 3.90
CA VAL A 476 -4.93 12.80 3.06
C VAL A 476 -5.11 13.25 1.61
N PHE A 477 -4.48 12.53 0.68
CA PHE A 477 -4.54 12.76 -0.76
C PHE A 477 -4.89 11.45 -1.46
N THR A 478 -6.16 11.26 -1.80
CA THR A 478 -6.67 10.00 -2.35
C THR A 478 -6.64 9.96 -3.89
N PRO A 479 -6.68 8.76 -4.50
CA PRO A 479 -6.74 8.59 -5.95
C PRO A 479 -8.11 8.95 -6.54
N ASP A 480 -8.45 10.24 -6.51
CA ASP A 480 -9.73 10.82 -6.97
C ASP A 480 -9.69 11.30 -8.44
N ARG A 481 -8.55 11.16 -9.12
CA ARG A 481 -8.29 11.66 -10.49
C ARG A 481 -8.47 13.16 -10.65
N ARG A 482 -8.48 13.92 -9.56
CA ARG A 482 -8.53 15.36 -9.61
C ARG A 482 -7.13 15.90 -9.81
N ARG A 483 -6.99 16.79 -10.80
CA ARG A 483 -5.79 17.61 -10.95
C ARG A 483 -5.68 18.59 -9.78
N ARG A 484 -4.50 18.61 -9.16
CA ARG A 484 -4.15 19.51 -8.06
C ARG A 484 -2.89 20.26 -8.39
N GLN A 485 -2.72 21.41 -7.75
CA GLN A 485 -1.50 22.20 -7.86
C GLN A 485 -0.65 21.97 -6.63
N PHE A 486 0.66 21.83 -6.83
CA PHE A 486 1.59 21.71 -5.72
C PHE A 486 2.79 22.62 -5.89
N SER A 487 3.41 22.97 -4.76
CA SER A 487 4.72 23.62 -4.72
C SER A 487 5.54 23.06 -3.58
N PHE A 488 6.86 23.11 -3.75
CA PHE A 488 7.86 22.73 -2.76
C PHE A 488 8.98 23.78 -2.83
N VAL A 489 9.29 24.38 -1.69
CA VAL A 489 10.36 25.38 -1.56
C VAL A 489 11.22 24.99 -0.37
N TYR A 490 12.51 24.87 -0.59
CA TYR A 490 13.53 24.73 0.43
C TYR A 490 14.36 26.01 0.48
N ASP A 491 14.30 26.70 1.61
CA ASP A 491 15.14 27.86 1.90
C ASP A 491 16.25 27.43 2.87
N PRO A 492 17.53 27.37 2.45
CA PRO A 492 18.64 26.95 3.31
C PRO A 492 18.97 27.93 4.44
N GLN A 493 18.50 29.19 4.36
CA GLN A 493 18.78 30.24 5.35
C GLN A 493 17.67 30.36 6.41
N ALA A 494 16.50 29.74 6.17
CA ALA A 494 15.40 29.73 7.12
C ALA A 494 15.72 28.88 8.37
N ALA A 495 14.86 28.99 9.40
CA ALA A 495 15.00 28.28 10.67
C ALA A 495 16.39 28.43 11.30
N ASP A 496 16.88 29.67 11.40
CA ASP A 496 18.21 30.02 11.93
C ASP A 496 19.37 29.33 11.18
N GLY A 497 19.26 29.22 9.85
CA GLY A 497 20.26 28.58 8.99
C GLY A 497 20.24 27.05 9.02
N LEU A 498 19.23 26.44 9.66
CA LEU A 498 18.98 25.00 9.56
C LEU A 498 18.29 24.62 8.24
N GLY A 499 17.66 25.59 7.59
CA GLY A 499 16.86 25.40 6.40
C GLY A 499 15.46 24.87 6.69
N GLU A 500 14.48 25.38 5.94
CA GLU A 500 13.07 25.05 6.08
C GLU A 500 12.47 24.63 4.74
N VAL A 501 11.70 23.56 4.75
CA VAL A 501 10.86 23.15 3.64
C VAL A 501 9.46 23.70 3.85
N THR A 502 8.92 24.38 2.84
CA THR A 502 7.51 24.76 2.71
C THR A 502 6.91 24.09 1.49
N VAL A 503 5.85 23.31 1.69
CA VAL A 503 5.12 22.62 0.63
C VAL A 503 3.67 23.08 0.63
N THR A 504 3.07 23.19 -0.56
CA THR A 504 1.63 23.39 -0.68
C THR A 504 1.00 22.31 -1.56
N LEU A 505 -0.22 21.90 -1.21
CA LEU A 505 -1.12 21.14 -2.08
C LEU A 505 -2.45 21.90 -2.13
N ASP A 506 -2.88 22.29 -3.32
CA ASP A 506 -4.01 23.20 -3.55
C ASP A 506 -3.94 24.47 -2.66
N GLY A 507 -2.73 24.99 -2.46
CA GLY A 507 -2.46 26.19 -1.66
C GLY A 507 -2.48 25.99 -0.14
N VAL A 508 -2.75 24.78 0.37
CA VAL A 508 -2.68 24.48 1.81
C VAL A 508 -1.23 24.22 2.21
N PRO A 509 -0.62 25.07 3.07
CA PRO A 509 0.79 24.96 3.37
C PRO A 509 1.07 23.92 4.46
N THR A 510 2.21 23.25 4.34
CA THR A 510 2.82 22.38 5.36
C THR A 510 4.31 22.67 5.40
N ARG A 511 4.90 22.66 6.60
CA ARG A 511 6.31 23.02 6.79
C ARG A 511 7.01 22.08 7.75
N PHE A 512 8.31 21.93 7.55
CA PHE A 512 9.22 21.35 8.55
C PHE A 512 10.62 21.93 8.36
N ALA A 513 11.32 22.13 9.47
CA ALA A 513 12.74 22.48 9.47
C ALA A 513 13.60 21.22 9.42
N LEU A 514 14.79 21.33 8.83
CA LEU A 514 15.80 20.28 8.96
C LEU A 514 16.45 20.34 10.34
N THR A 515 17.03 19.23 10.77
CA THR A 515 17.81 19.16 12.01
C THR A 515 19.24 19.63 11.81
N ARG A 516 19.92 20.02 12.90
CA ARG A 516 21.35 20.33 12.87
C ARG A 516 22.17 19.15 12.33
N GLN A 517 21.83 17.92 12.71
CA GLN A 517 22.51 16.71 12.26
C GLN A 517 22.39 16.53 10.75
N GLN A 518 21.24 16.84 10.14
CA GLN A 518 21.08 16.80 8.69
C GLN A 518 21.97 17.84 8.00
N ARG A 519 22.03 19.06 8.56
CA ARG A 519 22.87 20.14 8.02
C ARG A 519 24.36 19.82 8.09
N GLU A 520 24.81 19.25 9.21
CA GLU A 520 26.20 18.82 9.39
C GLU A 520 26.57 17.66 8.46
N ALA A 521 25.65 16.72 8.23
CA ALA A 521 25.87 15.59 7.32
C ALA A 521 25.85 16.01 5.84
N GLY A 522 25.13 17.08 5.50
CA GLY A 522 24.92 17.52 4.12
C GLY A 522 24.09 16.54 3.30
N ALA A 523 23.81 16.91 2.05
CA ALA A 523 23.23 16.02 1.05
C ALA A 523 23.69 16.44 -0.35
N VAL A 524 23.72 15.49 -1.28
CA VAL A 524 24.06 15.73 -2.69
C VAL A 524 22.98 15.13 -3.59
N PHE A 525 22.31 15.99 -4.35
CA PHE A 525 21.28 15.61 -5.30
C PHE A 525 21.81 15.79 -6.72
N ASN A 526 21.57 14.80 -7.58
CA ASN A 526 21.99 14.85 -8.99
C ASN A 526 20.88 14.55 -10.00
N ARG A 527 19.69 14.19 -9.51
CA ARG A 527 18.49 14.01 -10.33
C ARG A 527 17.31 14.76 -9.75
N PHE A 528 16.44 15.26 -10.63
CA PHE A 528 15.08 15.66 -10.30
C PHE A 528 14.09 14.83 -11.13
N GLY A 529 13.14 14.16 -10.48
CA GLY A 529 12.16 13.36 -11.20
C GLY A 529 11.45 12.33 -10.34
N LEU A 530 11.22 11.16 -10.91
CA LEU A 530 10.44 10.06 -10.37
C LEU A 530 11.36 8.92 -9.92
N ALA A 531 11.08 8.33 -8.76
CA ALA A 531 11.75 7.11 -8.31
C ALA A 531 10.79 6.20 -7.56
N ASN A 532 11.04 4.89 -7.62
CA ASN A 532 10.25 3.96 -6.83
C ASN A 532 10.69 3.91 -5.36
N VAL A 533 9.74 3.61 -4.48
CA VAL A 533 10.01 3.42 -3.05
C VAL A 533 10.50 2.00 -2.80
N ARG A 534 11.69 1.89 -2.23
CA ARG A 534 12.35 0.61 -1.90
C ARG A 534 12.03 0.17 -0.47
N ARG A 535 10.79 -0.23 -0.27
CA ARG A 535 10.25 -0.82 0.97
C ARG A 535 9.07 -1.68 0.54
N GLY A 536 9.02 -2.97 0.86
CA GLY A 536 7.96 -3.89 0.40
C GLY A 536 6.54 -3.34 0.50
N GLY A 537 5.69 -3.65 -0.48
CA GLY A 537 4.34 -3.11 -0.56
C GLY A 537 3.72 -3.27 -1.94
N HIS A 538 2.78 -2.40 -2.27
CA HIS A 538 1.97 -2.43 -3.48
C HIS A 538 2.19 -1.21 -4.39
N SER A 539 1.37 -1.09 -5.42
CA SER A 539 1.54 -0.08 -6.48
C SER A 539 0.63 1.14 -6.34
N VAL A 540 1.12 2.26 -6.85
CA VAL A 540 0.40 3.53 -6.99
C VAL A 540 0.58 4.06 -8.42
N GLU A 541 -0.38 4.83 -8.91
CA GLU A 541 -0.36 5.46 -10.22
C GLU A 541 -0.67 6.95 -10.10
N PHE A 542 0.26 7.81 -10.49
CA PHE A 542 0.07 9.25 -10.53
C PHE A 542 0.86 9.88 -11.68
N TYR A 543 0.50 11.10 -12.02
CA TYR A 543 1.09 11.88 -13.10
C TYR A 543 1.40 13.31 -12.66
N LEU A 544 2.43 13.90 -13.25
CA LEU A 544 2.90 15.26 -13.06
C LEU A 544 3.02 15.96 -14.41
N ASP A 545 2.65 17.23 -14.45
CA ASP A 545 2.85 18.08 -15.63
C ASP A 545 3.18 19.53 -15.22
N ASP A 546 3.55 20.36 -16.21
CA ASP A 546 3.87 21.78 -16.06
C ASP A 546 4.90 22.04 -14.95
N LEU A 547 5.96 21.23 -14.94
CA LEU A 547 6.98 21.30 -13.90
C LEU A 547 7.87 22.53 -14.08
N ASN A 548 8.10 23.24 -12.98
CA ASN A 548 9.15 24.24 -12.86
C ASN A 548 10.08 23.81 -11.72
N TYR A 549 11.39 23.69 -11.93
CA TYR A 549 12.32 23.16 -10.94
C TYR A 549 13.73 23.76 -11.03
N THR A 550 14.45 23.79 -9.90
CA THR A 550 15.86 24.21 -9.82
C THR A 550 16.81 23.21 -10.47
N ALA A 551 17.78 23.71 -11.25
CA ALA A 551 18.92 22.93 -11.70
C ALA A 551 20.21 23.76 -11.63
N ARG A 552 21.36 23.08 -11.54
CA ARG A 552 22.69 23.67 -11.68
C ARG A 552 23.27 23.28 -13.03
N ARG A 553 23.18 24.19 -13.99
CA ARG A 553 23.81 24.08 -15.32
C ARG A 553 23.70 25.42 -16.05
N ASP A 554 24.49 25.59 -17.10
CA ASP A 554 24.36 26.75 -17.98
C ASP A 554 22.96 26.77 -18.63
N GLU A 555 22.35 27.95 -18.76
CA GLU A 555 21.00 28.10 -19.32
C GLU A 555 20.90 27.61 -20.77
N SER A 556 22.01 27.62 -21.50
CA SER A 556 22.12 27.09 -22.86
C SER A 556 22.41 25.58 -22.92
N ALA A 557 22.74 24.94 -21.79
CA ALA A 557 23.02 23.51 -21.74
C ALA A 557 21.71 22.73 -21.91
N LEU A 558 21.60 22.04 -23.04
CA LEU A 558 20.52 21.08 -23.25
C LEU A 558 20.85 19.77 -22.52
N PRO A 559 19.88 19.14 -21.83
CA PRO A 559 20.06 17.80 -21.30
C PRO A 559 20.46 16.83 -22.42
N SER A 560 21.29 15.84 -22.09
CA SER A 560 21.57 14.75 -23.02
C SER A 560 20.30 13.90 -23.19
N ARG A 561 19.71 13.92 -24.38
CA ARG A 561 18.52 13.12 -24.69
C ARG A 561 18.84 11.63 -24.60
N ARG A 562 18.05 10.91 -23.80
CA ARG A 562 18.04 9.45 -23.68
C ARG A 562 16.63 8.95 -23.96
N ASP A 563 16.48 8.11 -24.99
CA ASP A 563 15.17 7.52 -25.28
C ASP A 563 14.85 6.44 -24.22
N GLN A 564 13.62 6.45 -23.70
CA GLN A 564 13.18 5.47 -22.71
C GLN A 564 13.30 4.04 -23.26
N THR A 565 13.87 3.15 -22.45
CA THR A 565 14.08 1.74 -22.82
C THR A 565 13.16 0.83 -22.02
N THR A 566 12.68 -0.25 -22.65
CA THR A 566 11.89 -1.29 -21.98
C THR A 566 12.79 -2.46 -21.55
N VAL A 567 12.56 -2.96 -20.35
CA VAL A 567 13.19 -4.17 -19.82
C VAL A 567 12.17 -5.30 -19.82
N GLU A 568 12.50 -6.43 -20.43
CA GLU A 568 11.65 -7.63 -20.42
C GLU A 568 11.98 -8.50 -19.21
N VAL A 569 10.96 -8.88 -18.45
CA VAL A 569 11.09 -9.67 -17.22
C VAL A 569 10.06 -10.80 -17.25
N PRO A 570 10.48 -12.07 -17.13
CA PRO A 570 9.54 -13.19 -17.08
C PRO A 570 8.61 -13.10 -15.87
N TYR A 571 7.35 -13.49 -16.06
CA TYR A 571 6.39 -13.59 -14.98
C TYR A 571 6.89 -14.58 -13.91
N PRO A 572 6.89 -14.23 -12.61
CA PRO A 572 7.38 -15.12 -11.57
C PRO A 572 6.32 -16.19 -11.25
N HIS A 573 6.26 -17.25 -12.07
CA HIS A 573 5.24 -18.31 -11.95
C HIS A 573 5.27 -19.04 -10.62
N LYS A 574 6.46 -19.29 -10.06
CA LYS A 574 6.63 -20.05 -8.79
C LYS A 574 5.95 -19.39 -7.60
N SER A 575 5.83 -18.07 -7.62
CA SER A 575 5.27 -17.24 -6.56
C SER A 575 3.94 -16.61 -6.96
N ALA A 576 3.37 -17.03 -8.10
CA ALA A 576 2.14 -16.51 -8.70
C ALA A 576 2.16 -14.97 -8.83
N GLY A 577 3.20 -14.43 -9.47
CA GLY A 577 3.26 -13.00 -9.81
C GLY A 577 3.84 -12.10 -8.72
N ARG A 578 4.41 -12.67 -7.66
CA ARG A 578 5.01 -11.94 -6.53
C ARG A 578 6.54 -12.09 -6.51
N SER A 579 7.31 -11.07 -6.14
CA SER A 579 8.78 -11.09 -6.35
C SER A 579 9.65 -11.34 -5.10
N TYR A 580 9.06 -11.50 -3.91
CA TYR A 580 9.79 -11.83 -2.66
C TYR A 580 10.11 -13.30 -2.46
#